data_AF-H5SBV5-F1
#
_entry.id   AF-H5SBV5-F1
#
_cell.length_a   1.000
_cell.length_b   1.000
_cell.length_c   1.000
_cell.angle_alpha   90.00
_cell.angle_beta   90.00
_cell.angle_gamma   90.00
#
_symmetry.space_group_name_H-M   'P 1'
#
loop_
_entity.id
_entity.type
_entity.pdbx_description
1 polymer ?
#
loop_
_entity_poly.entity_id
_entity_poly.type
_entity_poly.pdbx_seq_one_letter_code
_entity_poly.pdbx_strand_id
1 'polypeptide(L)'
;MKVWAYIHPQLNTFCCALLPEAVPKGVEAIEFDVESIDDIIYDGIRIRLKTEAEKLAEEKQRKLDELKRYVATLLSQTDFVVIKISEAETLGDTETAEQFRQKYATQLQQRHAIRQWNEQMKQAIRDAKTLEELMSIEIRYG
;
A
#
# COMPACT_ATOMS: atom_id res chain seq x y z
N MET A 1 -17.63 -19.20 -1.15
CA MET A 1 -17.67 -19.65 -2.55
C MET A 1 -16.69 -20.79 -2.72
N LYS A 2 -17.06 -21.80 -3.51
CA LYS A 2 -16.18 -22.95 -3.73
C LYS A 2 -15.11 -22.63 -4.77
N VAL A 3 -13.87 -22.96 -4.44
CA VAL A 3 -12.70 -22.76 -5.28
C VAL A 3 -11.85 -24.03 -5.24
N TRP A 4 -11.37 -24.49 -6.39
CA TRP A 4 -10.46 -25.62 -6.53
C TRP A 4 -9.07 -25.09 -6.88
N ALA A 5 -8.15 -25.23 -5.93
CA ALA A 5 -6.80 -24.71 -6.07
C ALA A 5 -5.79 -25.84 -6.34
N TYR A 6 -4.91 -25.64 -7.30
CA TYR A 6 -3.96 -26.65 -7.75
C TYR A 6 -2.69 -26.02 -8.34
N ILE A 7 -1.63 -26.83 -8.52
CA ILE A 7 -0.43 -26.44 -9.27
C ILE A 7 -0.54 -27.00 -10.68
N HIS A 8 -0.48 -26.13 -11.69
CA HIS A 8 -0.58 -26.56 -13.08
C HIS A 8 0.64 -27.42 -13.47
N PRO A 9 0.46 -28.68 -13.89
CA PRO A 9 1.56 -29.66 -13.99
C PRO A 9 2.62 -29.29 -15.04
N GLN A 10 2.21 -28.57 -16.09
CA GLN A 10 3.13 -28.17 -17.18
C GLN A 10 3.76 -26.80 -16.95
N LEU A 11 3.08 -25.92 -16.21
CA LEU A 11 3.49 -24.51 -16.05
C LEU A 11 4.11 -24.26 -14.68
N ASN A 12 4.01 -25.23 -13.77
CA ASN A 12 4.42 -25.13 -12.37
C ASN A 12 3.93 -23.84 -11.70
N THR A 13 2.69 -23.46 -12.01
CA THR A 13 2.07 -22.20 -11.58
C THR A 13 0.87 -22.51 -10.70
N PHE A 14 0.68 -21.72 -9.64
CA PHE A 14 -0.48 -21.80 -8.76
C PHE A 14 -1.73 -21.28 -9.49
N CYS A 15 -2.81 -22.07 -9.47
CA CYS A 15 -4.07 -21.78 -10.16
C CYS A 15 -5.27 -22.02 -9.24
N CYS A 16 -6.32 -21.21 -9.43
CA CYS A 16 -7.60 -21.36 -8.77
C CYS A 16 -8.70 -21.46 -9.83
N ALA A 17 -9.55 -22.48 -9.73
CA ALA A 17 -10.70 -22.70 -10.60
C ALA A 17 -12.00 -22.52 -9.82
N LEU A 18 -13.01 -21.89 -10.44
CA LEU A 18 -14.36 -21.74 -9.87
C LEU A 18 -15.28 -22.92 -10.20
N LEU A 19 -14.84 -23.82 -11.07
CA LEU A 19 -15.55 -25.03 -11.48
C LEU A 19 -14.58 -26.21 -11.40
N PRO A 20 -14.99 -27.37 -10.86
CA PRO A 20 -14.12 -28.53 -10.77
C PRO A 20 -13.70 -29.06 -12.15
N GLU A 21 -14.53 -28.89 -13.18
CA GLU A 21 -14.25 -29.33 -14.55
C GLU A 21 -13.14 -28.50 -15.23
N ALA A 22 -12.83 -27.31 -14.69
CA ALA A 22 -11.73 -26.48 -15.17
C ALA A 22 -10.37 -26.92 -14.61
N VAL A 23 -10.34 -27.88 -13.69
CA VAL A 23 -9.10 -28.52 -13.23
C VAL A 23 -8.62 -29.52 -14.30
N PRO A 24 -7.36 -29.44 -14.78
CA PRO A 24 -6.86 -30.36 -15.78
C PRO A 24 -6.97 -31.83 -15.34
N LYS A 25 -7.30 -32.72 -16.28
CA LYS A 25 -7.45 -34.15 -15.97
C LYS A 25 -6.18 -34.73 -15.38
N GLY A 26 -6.32 -35.46 -14.28
CA GLY A 26 -5.20 -36.09 -13.56
C GLY A 26 -4.43 -35.17 -12.62
N VAL A 27 -4.89 -33.92 -12.44
CA VAL A 27 -4.34 -33.00 -11.44
C VAL A 27 -5.15 -33.10 -10.16
N GLU A 28 -4.44 -33.24 -9.04
CA GLU A 28 -5.03 -33.17 -7.71
C GLU A 28 -5.27 -31.70 -7.35
N ALA A 29 -6.53 -31.35 -7.10
CA ALA A 29 -6.92 -30.03 -6.65
C ALA A 29 -7.50 -30.10 -5.23
N ILE A 30 -7.24 -29.06 -4.45
CA ILE A 30 -7.78 -28.91 -3.11
C ILE A 30 -9.00 -27.99 -3.19
N GLU A 31 -10.13 -28.47 -2.69
CA GLU A 31 -11.36 -27.67 -2.58
C GLU A 31 -11.32 -26.79 -1.33
N PHE A 32 -11.59 -25.50 -1.51
CA PHE A 32 -11.75 -24.52 -0.45
C PHE A 32 -13.13 -23.87 -0.55
N ASP A 33 -13.75 -23.57 0.58
CA ASP A 33 -14.87 -22.65 0.66
C ASP A 33 -14.38 -21.33 1.29
N VAL A 34 -14.29 -20.29 0.47
CA VAL A 34 -13.67 -19.00 0.82
C VAL A 34 -14.54 -17.83 0.41
N GLU A 35 -14.40 -16.69 1.09
CA GLU A 35 -15.06 -15.46 0.66
C GLU A 35 -14.36 -14.82 -0.55
N SER A 36 -13.03 -14.92 -0.62
CA SER A 36 -12.21 -14.41 -1.73
C SER A 36 -11.19 -15.45 -2.21
N ILE A 37 -10.91 -15.49 -3.52
CA ILE A 37 -9.83 -16.31 -4.09
C ILE A 37 -8.47 -15.89 -3.53
N ASP A 38 -8.32 -14.60 -3.22
CA ASP A 38 -7.07 -14.02 -2.71
C ASP A 38 -6.69 -14.59 -1.33
N ASP A 39 -7.61 -15.25 -0.63
CA ASP A 39 -7.33 -15.91 0.64
C ASP A 39 -6.56 -17.23 0.49
N ILE A 40 -6.49 -17.79 -0.72
CA ILE A 40 -5.80 -19.05 -0.99
C ILE A 40 -4.40 -18.75 -1.50
N ILE A 41 -3.39 -19.35 -0.88
CA ILE A 41 -1.98 -19.18 -1.26
C ILE A 41 -1.27 -20.51 -1.41
N TYR A 42 -0.19 -20.46 -2.18
CA TYR A 42 0.83 -21.50 -2.22
C TYR A 42 2.10 -20.98 -1.56
N ASP A 43 2.52 -21.60 -0.46
CA ASP A 43 3.70 -21.17 0.32
C ASP A 43 5.01 -21.80 -0.17
N GLY A 44 5.00 -22.42 -1.36
CA GLY A 44 6.13 -23.17 -1.92
C GLY A 44 6.17 -24.64 -1.48
N ILE A 45 5.35 -25.03 -0.49
CA ILE A 45 5.24 -26.40 -0.02
C ILE A 45 3.82 -26.93 -0.25
N ARG A 46 2.81 -26.16 0.18
CA ARG A 46 1.41 -26.58 0.10
C ARG A 46 0.48 -25.42 -0.23
N ILE A 47 -0.67 -25.77 -0.79
CA ILE A 47 -1.77 -24.83 -0.97
C ILE A 47 -2.56 -24.78 0.34
N ARG A 48 -2.81 -23.57 0.85
CA ARG A 48 -3.52 -23.34 2.11
C ARG A 48 -4.21 -21.97 2.11
N LEU A 49 -5.03 -21.74 3.13
CA LEU A 49 -5.56 -20.40 3.39
C LEU A 49 -4.50 -19.52 4.07
N LYS A 50 -4.58 -18.22 3.78
CA LYS A 50 -3.90 -17.17 4.53
C LYS A 50 -4.37 -17.19 5.97
N THR A 51 -3.42 -17.03 6.87
CA THR A 51 -3.69 -16.75 8.28
C THR A 51 -4.18 -15.31 8.43
N GLU A 52 -4.89 -15.03 9.52
CA GLU A 52 -5.30 -13.66 9.85
C GLU A 52 -4.12 -12.68 9.93
N ALA A 53 -2.96 -13.16 10.38
CA ALA A 53 -1.74 -12.34 10.43
C ALA A 53 -1.22 -11.97 9.02
N GLU A 54 -1.29 -12.90 8.06
CA GLU A 54 -0.91 -12.64 6.67
C GLU A 54 -1.88 -11.65 6.01
N LYS A 55 -3.19 -11.85 6.20
CA LYS A 55 -4.23 -10.93 5.71
C LYS A 55 -4.01 -9.52 6.27
N LEU A 56 -3.78 -9.42 7.59
CA LEU A 56 -3.49 -8.13 8.24
C LEU A 56 -2.22 -7.48 7.68
N ALA A 57 -1.15 -8.24 7.46
CA ALA A 57 0.10 -7.71 6.91
C ALA A 57 -0.07 -7.15 5.49
N GLU A 58 -0.78 -7.88 4.62
CA GLU A 58 -1.09 -7.42 3.26
C GLU A 58 -1.96 -6.15 3.27
N GLU A 59 -2.97 -6.12 4.12
CA GLU A 59 -3.85 -4.97 4.26
C GLU A 59 -3.13 -3.74 4.82
N LYS A 60 -2.22 -3.93 5.79
CA LYS A 60 -1.35 -2.84 6.26
C LYS A 60 -0.51 -2.28 5.13
N GLN A 61 0.08 -3.15 4.31
CA GLN A 61 0.89 -2.72 3.17
C GLN A 61 0.04 -1.95 2.16
N ARG A 62 -1.15 -2.47 1.81
CA ARG A 62 -2.11 -1.80 0.92
C ARG A 62 -2.46 -0.40 1.42
N LYS A 63 -2.71 -0.25 2.71
CA LYS A 63 -3.09 1.03 3.33
C LYS A 63 -1.91 2.00 3.43
N LEU A 64 -0.70 1.51 3.64
CA LEU A 64 0.53 2.33 3.55
C LEU A 64 0.76 2.85 2.12
N ASP A 65 0.47 2.03 1.10
CA ASP A 65 0.59 2.44 -0.31
C ASP A 65 -0.50 3.43 -0.73
N GLU A 66 -1.71 3.30 -0.18
CA GLU A 66 -2.76 4.32 -0.27
C GLU A 66 -2.32 5.64 0.36
N LEU A 67 -1.83 5.61 1.60
CA LEU A 67 -1.32 6.79 2.30
C LEU A 67 -0.19 7.48 1.52
N LYS A 68 0.75 6.69 0.99
CA LYS A 68 1.85 7.19 0.17
C LYS A 68 1.35 7.93 -1.07
N ARG A 69 0.38 7.36 -1.80
CA ARG A 69 -0.22 8.01 -2.97
C ARG A 69 -0.96 9.28 -2.59
N TYR A 70 -1.74 9.26 -1.51
CA TYR A 70 -2.48 10.42 -1.03
C TYR A 70 -1.55 11.57 -0.63
N VAL A 71 -0.50 11.29 0.15
CA VAL A 71 0.50 12.28 0.56
C VAL A 71 1.27 12.84 -0.64
N ALA A 72 1.61 12.00 -1.63
CA ALA A 72 2.22 12.46 -2.87
C ALA A 72 1.32 13.47 -3.59
N THR A 73 0.01 13.20 -3.69
CA THR A 73 -0.96 14.13 -4.27
C THR A 73 -0.99 15.46 -3.50
N LEU A 74 -1.07 15.42 -2.16
CA LEU A 74 -1.06 16.65 -1.34
C LEU A 74 0.19 17.49 -1.53
N LEU A 75 1.37 16.86 -1.54
CA LEU A 75 2.64 17.56 -1.67
C LEU A 75 2.91 18.04 -3.09
N SER A 76 2.45 17.32 -4.12
CA SER A 76 2.68 17.68 -5.54
C SER A 76 2.22 19.09 -5.89
N GLN A 77 1.15 19.58 -5.23
CA GLN A 77 0.60 20.92 -5.43
C GLN A 77 1.60 22.04 -5.08
N THR A 78 2.60 21.74 -4.24
CA THR A 78 3.58 22.71 -3.73
C THR A 78 5.02 22.29 -3.99
N ASP A 79 5.28 21.28 -4.82
CA ASP A 79 6.65 20.82 -5.10
C ASP A 79 7.49 21.89 -5.79
N PHE A 80 6.89 22.72 -6.64
CA PHE A 80 7.57 23.85 -7.29
C PHE A 80 8.22 24.82 -6.29
N VAL A 81 7.67 24.95 -5.07
CA VAL A 81 8.22 25.81 -4.02
C VAL A 81 9.59 25.30 -3.59
N VAL A 82 9.68 23.99 -3.34
CA VAL A 82 10.94 23.35 -2.91
C VAL A 82 11.97 23.39 -4.03
N ILE A 83 11.52 23.15 -5.27
CA ILE A 83 12.40 23.21 -6.46
C ILE A 83 13.01 24.61 -6.59
N LYS A 84 12.21 25.69 -6.54
CA LYS A 84 12.73 27.06 -6.67
C LYS A 84 13.73 27.44 -5.58
N ILE A 85 13.48 27.03 -4.34
CA ILE A 85 14.42 27.28 -3.24
C ILE A 85 15.73 26.50 -3.48
N SER A 86 15.63 25.22 -3.84
CA SER A 86 16.80 24.37 -4.07
C SER A 86 17.63 24.80 -5.28
N GLU A 87 16.99 25.29 -6.35
CA GLU A 87 17.67 25.85 -7.52
C GLU A 87 18.50 27.09 -7.13
N ALA A 88 17.91 28.03 -6.39
CA ALA A 88 18.62 29.22 -5.92
C ALA A 88 19.81 28.86 -5.00
N GLU A 89 19.61 27.91 -4.07
CA GLU A 89 20.69 27.39 -3.22
C GLU A 89 21.82 26.74 -4.04
N THR A 90 21.48 25.94 -5.06
CA THR A 90 22.47 25.26 -5.91
C THR A 90 23.28 26.26 -6.75
N LEU A 91 22.68 27.38 -7.13
CA LEU A 91 23.35 28.49 -7.82
C LEU A 91 24.18 29.39 -6.88
N GLY A 92 24.14 29.14 -5.56
CA GLY A 92 24.79 29.97 -4.55
C GLY A 92 24.08 31.29 -4.28
N ASP A 93 22.86 31.47 -4.81
CA ASP A 93 22.04 32.67 -4.60
C ASP A 93 21.21 32.51 -3.31
N THR A 94 21.90 32.72 -2.19
CA THR A 94 21.32 32.58 -0.86
C THR A 94 20.27 33.65 -0.55
N GLU A 95 20.37 34.83 -1.16
CA GLU A 95 19.40 35.92 -0.99
C GLU A 95 18.07 35.55 -1.64
N THR A 96 18.08 35.12 -2.91
CA THR A 96 16.87 34.69 -3.60
C THR A 96 16.23 33.47 -2.92
N ALA A 97 17.05 32.51 -2.45
CA ALA A 97 16.54 31.36 -1.70
C ALA A 97 15.79 31.79 -0.43
N GLU A 98 16.31 32.77 0.31
CA GLU A 98 15.67 33.29 1.52
C GLU A 98 14.39 34.09 1.21
N GLN A 99 14.41 34.90 0.15
CA GLN A 99 13.20 35.57 -0.32
C GLN A 99 12.10 34.56 -0.70
N PHE A 100 12.45 33.43 -1.34
CA PHE A 100 11.50 32.37 -1.62
C PHE A 100 11.00 31.67 -0.35
N ARG A 101 11.86 31.41 0.64
CA ARG A 101 11.42 30.88 1.94
C ARG A 101 10.39 31.77 2.62
N GLN A 102 10.63 33.08 2.64
CA GLN A 102 9.70 34.04 3.22
C GLN A 102 8.40 34.13 2.42
N LYS A 103 8.48 34.21 1.09
CA LYS A 103 7.33 34.29 0.19
C LYS A 103 6.41 33.05 0.30
N TYR A 104 6.99 31.88 0.48
CA TYR A 104 6.25 30.60 0.52
C TYR A 104 6.17 29.99 1.92
N ALA A 105 6.32 30.79 2.98
CA ALA A 105 6.37 30.31 4.36
C ALA A 105 5.14 29.46 4.75
N THR A 106 3.93 29.88 4.37
CA THR A 106 2.69 29.15 4.65
C THR A 106 2.67 27.78 3.99
N GLN A 107 3.08 27.70 2.72
CA GLN A 107 3.14 26.43 1.98
C GLN A 107 4.18 25.50 2.61
N LEU A 108 5.34 26.02 3.00
CA LEU A 108 6.38 25.25 3.68
C LEU A 108 5.88 24.72 5.04
N GLN A 109 5.16 25.52 5.80
CA GLN A 109 4.54 25.10 7.05
C GLN A 109 3.48 24.00 6.83
N GLN A 110 2.62 24.15 5.83
CA GLN A 110 1.64 23.12 5.47
C GLN A 110 2.31 21.81 5.05
N ARG A 111 3.38 21.87 4.24
CA ARG A 111 4.17 20.69 3.87
C ARG A 111 4.77 20.00 5.09
N HIS A 112 5.24 20.76 6.08
CA HIS A 112 5.74 20.19 7.33
C HIS A 112 4.63 19.48 8.11
N ALA A 113 3.46 20.10 8.25
CA ALA A 113 2.32 19.51 8.93
C ALA A 113 1.82 18.23 8.25
N ILE A 114 1.75 18.20 6.90
CA ILE A 114 1.43 16.98 6.13
C ILE A 114 2.44 15.86 6.42
N ARG A 115 3.74 16.17 6.49
CA ARG A 115 4.78 15.18 6.80
C ARG A 115 4.65 14.63 8.23
N GLN A 116 4.35 15.49 9.21
CA GLN A 116 4.11 15.04 10.58
C GLN A 116 2.89 14.13 10.66
N TRP A 117 1.77 14.54 10.04
CA TRP A 117 0.57 13.72 9.96
C TRP A 117 0.82 12.37 9.27
N ASN A 118 1.57 12.36 8.17
CA ASN A 118 1.94 11.12 7.48
C ASN A 118 2.69 10.14 8.39
N GLU A 119 3.65 10.62 9.20
CA GLU A 119 4.35 9.75 10.16
C GLU A 119 3.42 9.21 11.26
N GLN A 120 2.49 10.04 11.77
CA GLN A 120 1.48 9.59 12.72
C GLN A 120 0.58 8.50 12.11
N MET A 121 0.13 8.68 10.87
CA MET A 121 -0.71 7.71 10.17
C MET A 121 0.02 6.39 9.87
N LYS A 122 1.29 6.46 9.45
CA LYS A 122 2.13 5.25 9.29
C LYS A 122 2.24 4.48 10.59
N GLN A 123 2.40 5.18 11.71
CA GLN A 123 2.49 4.55 13.02
C GLN A 123 1.16 3.91 13.41
N ALA A 124 0.03 4.61 13.25
CA ALA A 124 -1.30 4.06 13.49
C ALA A 124 -1.58 2.78 12.66
N ILE A 125 -1.20 2.77 11.37
CA ILE A 125 -1.35 1.60 10.51
C ILE A 125 -0.47 0.43 10.99
N ARG A 126 0.77 0.71 11.41
CA ARG A 126 1.68 -0.32 11.93
C ARG A 126 1.18 -0.91 13.25
N ASP A 127 0.61 -0.08 14.10
CA ASP A 127 0.17 -0.46 15.45
C ASP A 127 -1.18 -1.17 15.47
N ALA A 128 -1.99 -1.08 14.41
CA ALA A 128 -3.25 -1.80 14.29
C ALA A 128 -3.05 -3.31 14.48
N LYS A 129 -3.82 -3.92 15.38
CA LYS A 129 -3.71 -5.34 15.74
C LYS A 129 -4.71 -6.22 15.01
N THR A 130 -5.77 -5.62 14.48
CA THR A 130 -6.85 -6.33 13.77
C THR A 130 -7.17 -5.65 12.44
N LEU A 131 -7.82 -6.39 11.56
CA LEU A 131 -8.32 -5.85 10.28
C LEU A 131 -9.36 -4.74 10.52
N GLU A 132 -10.22 -4.91 11.52
CA GLU A 132 -11.24 -3.92 11.88
C GLU A 132 -10.62 -2.59 12.33
N GLU A 133 -9.64 -2.65 13.25
CA GLU A 133 -8.88 -1.46 13.67
C GLU A 133 -8.22 -0.78 12.46
N LEU A 134 -7.56 -1.57 11.61
CA LEU A 134 -6.91 -1.03 10.41
C LEU A 134 -7.91 -0.38 9.45
N MET A 135 -9.09 -0.98 9.25
CA MET A 135 -10.14 -0.45 8.37
C MET A 135 -10.71 0.86 8.88
N SER A 136 -10.83 1.04 10.20
CA SER A 136 -11.31 2.28 10.83
C SER A 136 -10.39 3.49 10.63
N ILE A 137 -9.11 3.27 10.29
CA ILE A 137 -8.15 4.36 10.02
C ILE A 137 -8.53 5.05 8.69
N GLU A 138 -9.00 6.29 8.74
CA GLU A 138 -9.32 7.09 7.55
C GLU A 138 -8.11 7.90 7.08
N ILE A 139 -7.72 7.73 5.81
CA ILE A 139 -6.63 8.51 5.20
C ILE A 139 -7.22 9.81 4.66
N ARG A 140 -7.23 10.84 5.51
CA ARG A 140 -7.69 12.18 5.14
C ARG A 140 -6.97 13.24 5.96
N TYR A 141 -6.45 14.25 5.28
CA TYR A 141 -5.75 15.37 5.91
C TYR A 141 -6.62 16.63 5.87
N GLY A 142 -6.75 17.31 7.02
CA GLY A 142 -7.65 18.46 7.22
C GLY A 142 -9.07 18.04 7.55
#